data_AF-A0A9N9K742-F1
#
_entry.id   AF-A0A9N9K742-F1
#
_cell.length_a   1.000
_cell.length_b   1.000
_cell.length_c   1.000
_cell.angle_alpha   90.00
_cell.angle_beta   90.00
_cell.angle_gamma   90.00
#
_symmetry.space_group_name_H-M   'P 1'
#
loop_
_entity.id
_entity.type
_entity.pdbx_description
1 polymer ?
#
loop_
_entity_poly.entity_id
_entity_poly.type
_entity_poly.pdbx_seq_one_letter_code
_entity_poly.pdbx_strand_id
1 'polypeptide(L)'
;INCHKCDTWGHVPCYGYKSLDDSRMSKYHICYRCLRDENNNLWELDALIDLALFRRSLWIIWKEGIPSTCRQFAQRLGNTRLKTEGFIAPPPKPSKRKGKAVVGSNTSNSNIPFEVIKTEENARKMDDYFNPDIGVMPV
;
A
#
# COMPACT_ATOMS: atom_id res chain seq x y z
N ILE A 1 -11.80 9.23 2.69
CA ILE A 1 -12.51 9.23 3.99
C ILE A 1 -12.32 10.58 4.65
N ASN A 2 -13.38 11.15 5.21
CA ASN A 2 -13.39 12.50 5.78
C ASN A 2 -13.30 12.43 7.31
N CYS A 3 -12.50 13.29 7.92
CA CYS A 3 -12.36 13.35 9.37
C CYS A 3 -13.49 14.19 9.99
N HIS A 4 -14.25 13.61 10.91
CA HIS A 4 -15.37 14.28 11.57
C HIS A 4 -14.96 15.51 12.40
N LYS A 5 -13.71 15.58 12.88
CA LYS A 5 -13.24 16.67 13.75
C LYS A 5 -12.62 17.87 13.04
N CYS A 6 -11.86 17.62 11.99
CA CYS A 6 -11.14 18.69 11.28
C CYS A 6 -11.47 18.76 9.79
N ASP A 7 -12.46 18.00 9.33
CA ASP A 7 -12.97 17.97 7.95
C ASP A 7 -11.91 17.68 6.86
N THR A 8 -10.72 17.22 7.26
CA THR A 8 -9.66 16.85 6.32
C THR A 8 -9.98 15.53 5.66
N TRP A 9 -9.72 15.45 4.35
CA TRP A 9 -9.86 14.23 3.57
C TRP A 9 -8.56 13.42 3.57
N GLY A 10 -8.68 12.12 3.80
CA GLY A 10 -7.59 11.15 3.66
C GLY A 10 -7.96 9.98 2.76
N HIS A 11 -6.96 9.21 2.34
CA HIS A 11 -7.18 8.01 1.57
C HIS A 11 -7.70 6.87 2.46
N VAL A 12 -8.72 6.16 1.99
CA VAL A 12 -9.24 4.93 2.61
C VAL A 12 -8.11 3.93 2.96
N PRO A 13 -7.18 3.58 2.04
CA PRO A 13 -6.10 2.64 2.36
C PRO A 13 -5.10 3.12 3.42
N CYS A 14 -4.93 4.43 3.62
CA CYS A 14 -4.02 4.93 4.66
C CYS A 14 -4.49 4.52 6.06
N TYR A 15 -5.80 4.32 6.25
CA TYR A 15 -6.42 3.94 7.52
C TYR A 15 -6.69 2.44 7.65
N GLY A 16 -6.14 1.61 6.75
CA GLY A 16 -6.29 0.15 6.82
C GLY A 16 -7.57 -0.38 6.17
N TYR A 17 -8.37 0.45 5.50
CA TYR A 17 -9.55 0.00 4.75
C TYR A 17 -9.21 -0.29 3.28
N LYS A 18 -9.81 -1.31 2.68
CA LYS A 18 -9.49 -1.68 1.28
C LYS A 18 -10.31 -0.92 0.24
N SER A 19 -11.53 -0.52 0.60
CA SER A 19 -12.49 0.21 -0.25
C SER A 19 -13.46 1.03 0.62
N LEU A 20 -14.27 1.88 -0.02
CA LEU A 20 -15.33 2.63 0.67
C LEU A 20 -16.47 1.74 1.18
N ASP A 21 -16.59 0.53 0.63
CA ASP A 21 -17.60 -0.47 1.00
C ASP A 21 -17.15 -1.40 2.14
N ASP A 22 -15.99 -1.13 2.75
CA ASP A 22 -15.46 -1.94 3.84
C ASP A 22 -16.38 -1.83 5.07
N SER A 23 -17.00 -2.93 5.47
CA SER A 23 -18.01 -2.98 6.53
C SER A 23 -17.48 -2.55 7.91
N ARG A 24 -16.15 -2.51 8.09
CA ARG A 24 -15.49 -2.06 9.31
C ARG A 24 -15.42 -0.52 9.39
N MET A 25 -15.68 0.19 8.29
CA MET A 25 -15.66 1.64 8.29
C MET A 25 -16.75 2.20 9.19
N SER A 26 -16.35 2.97 10.20
CA SER A 26 -17.29 3.70 11.05
C SER A 26 -17.97 4.83 10.27
N LYS A 27 -19.18 5.20 10.72
CA LYS A 27 -19.85 6.42 10.23
C LYS A 27 -19.09 7.70 10.58
N TYR A 28 -18.32 7.66 11.67
CA TYR A 28 -17.54 8.79 12.18
C TYR A 28 -16.05 8.42 12.19
N HIS A 29 -15.35 8.85 11.16
CA HIS A 29 -13.90 8.66 11.06
C HIS A 29 -13.16 9.83 11.71
N ILE A 30 -12.08 9.54 12.46
CA ILE A 30 -11.18 10.53 13.03
C ILE A 30 -9.78 10.27 12.46
N CYS A 31 -9.12 11.33 11.97
CA CYS A 31 -7.76 11.20 11.42
C CYS A 31 -6.74 10.95 12.54
N TYR A 32 -5.56 10.40 12.20
CA TYR A 32 -4.52 10.07 13.18
C TYR A 32 -4.06 11.29 14.00
N ARG A 33 -4.04 12.49 13.41
CA ARG A 33 -3.73 13.72 14.13
C ARG A 33 -4.75 14.00 15.24
N CYS A 34 -6.04 14.03 14.89
CA CYS A 34 -7.09 14.29 15.88
C CYS A 34 -7.18 13.19 16.94
N LEU A 35 -7.01 11.93 16.55
CA LEU A 35 -6.98 10.84 17.52
C LEU A 35 -5.78 10.95 18.49
N ARG A 36 -4.61 11.37 18.01
CA ARG A 36 -3.45 11.63 18.87
C ARG A 36 -3.74 12.75 19.89
N ASP A 37 -4.34 13.84 19.42
CA ASP A 37 -4.66 14.99 20.26
C ASP A 37 -5.67 14.60 21.37
N GLU A 38 -6.61 13.69 21.07
CA GLU A 38 -7.57 13.15 22.05
C GLU A 38 -6.93 12.22 23.09
N ASN A 39 -5.90 11.49 22.69
CA ASN A 39 -5.23 10.50 23.53
C ASN A 39 -3.99 11.07 24.22
N ASN A 40 -3.98 12.36 24.59
CA ASN A 40 -2.87 13.01 25.30
C ASN A 40 -1.49 12.84 24.63
N ASN A 41 -1.44 12.77 23.30
CA ASN A 41 -0.22 12.50 22.53
C ASN A 41 0.44 11.14 22.80
N LEU A 42 -0.27 10.17 23.38
CA LEU A 42 0.24 8.82 23.64
C LEU A 42 0.55 8.02 22.36
N TRP A 43 0.08 8.50 21.20
CA TRP A 43 0.29 7.83 19.93
C TRP A 43 1.52 8.38 19.21
N GLU A 44 2.42 7.46 18.87
CA GLU A 44 3.57 7.67 17.99
C GLU A 44 3.08 8.01 16.57
N LEU A 45 2.88 9.30 16.30
CA LEU A 45 2.34 9.76 15.02
C LEU A 45 3.24 9.35 13.84
N ASP A 46 4.56 9.34 14.05
CA ASP A 46 5.52 8.95 13.02
C ASP A 46 5.34 7.49 12.62
N ALA A 47 5.12 6.59 13.59
CA ALA A 47 4.83 5.19 13.31
C ALA A 47 3.51 5.00 12.53
N LEU A 48 2.48 5.79 12.87
CA LEU A 48 1.20 5.79 12.15
C LEU A 48 1.33 6.36 10.73
N ILE A 49 2.13 7.40 10.54
CA ILE A 49 2.43 7.99 9.23
C ILE A 49 3.18 6.97 8.37
N ASP A 50 4.22 6.32 8.92
CA ASP A 50 4.98 5.30 8.22
C ASP A 50 4.11 4.11 7.81
N LEU A 51 3.22 3.67 8.69
CA LEU A 51 2.24 2.62 8.39
C LEU A 51 1.25 3.06 7.31
N ALA A 52 0.72 4.29 7.39
CA ALA A 52 -0.20 4.84 6.40
C ALA A 52 0.43 4.95 5.00
N LEU A 53 1.69 5.38 4.94
CA LEU A 53 2.49 5.41 3.71
C LEU A 53 2.71 3.99 3.19
N PHE A 54 3.08 3.04 4.06
CA PHE A 54 3.26 1.65 3.65
C PHE A 54 1.98 1.05 3.06
N ARG A 55 0.84 1.18 3.75
CA ARG A 55 -0.47 0.71 3.28
C ARG A 55 -0.85 1.33 1.94
N ARG A 56 -0.63 2.64 1.78
CA ARG A 56 -0.92 3.32 0.51
C ARG A 56 -0.05 2.78 -0.62
N SER A 57 1.23 2.50 -0.34
CA SER A 57 2.14 1.83 -1.29
C SER A 57 1.66 0.48 -1.70
N LEU A 58 1.34 -0.34 -0.71
CA LEU A 58 0.89 -1.70 -0.94
C LEU A 58 -0.40 -1.72 -1.76
N TRP A 59 -1.36 -0.84 -1.45
CA TRP A 59 -2.60 -0.72 -2.21
C TRP A 59 -2.35 -0.36 -3.68
N ILE A 60 -1.50 0.64 -3.95
CA ILE A 60 -1.20 1.10 -5.31
C ILE A 60 -0.52 -0.02 -6.10
N ILE A 61 0.54 -0.62 -5.59
CA ILE A 61 1.24 -1.67 -6.36
C ILE A 61 0.36 -2.89 -6.59
N TRP A 62 -0.51 -3.23 -5.63
CA TRP A 62 -1.36 -4.42 -5.75
C TRP A 62 -2.46 -4.23 -6.80
N LYS A 63 -3.04 -3.03 -6.87
CA LYS A 63 -4.15 -2.70 -7.78
C LYS A 63 -3.68 -2.21 -9.15
N GLU A 64 -2.69 -1.32 -9.18
CA GLU A 64 -2.24 -0.62 -10.38
C GLU A 64 -0.95 -1.22 -10.98
N GLY A 65 -0.22 -2.04 -10.20
CA GLY A 65 1.14 -2.46 -10.55
C GLY A 65 2.19 -1.43 -10.13
N ILE A 66 3.46 -1.71 -10.40
CA ILE A 66 4.56 -0.79 -10.05
C ILE A 66 4.55 0.38 -11.05
N PRO A 67 4.48 1.64 -10.58
CA PRO A 67 4.56 2.79 -11.48
C PRO A 67 5.86 2.79 -12.28
N SER A 68 5.77 3.18 -13.55
CA SER A 68 6.87 3.07 -14.52
C SER A 68 8.07 3.98 -14.23
N THR A 69 7.97 4.89 -13.26
CA THR A 69 9.09 5.76 -12.88
C THR A 69 9.25 5.81 -11.36
N CYS A 70 10.50 5.71 -10.90
CA CYS A 70 10.86 5.93 -9.49
C CYS A 70 10.43 7.31 -9.01
N ARG A 71 10.32 8.32 -9.87
CA ARG A 71 9.81 9.65 -9.51
C ARG A 71 8.32 9.60 -9.19
N GLN A 72 7.47 8.98 -10.02
CA GLN A 72 6.04 8.83 -9.71
C GLN A 72 5.82 7.96 -8.48
N PHE A 73 6.67 6.95 -8.29
CA PHE A 73 6.60 6.07 -7.13
C PHE A 73 7.07 6.76 -5.84
N ALA A 74 8.21 7.46 -5.86
CA ALA A 74 8.76 8.19 -4.72
C ALA A 74 7.96 9.46 -4.38
N GLN A 75 7.43 10.17 -5.39
CA GLN A 75 6.49 11.28 -5.17
C GLN A 75 5.20 10.80 -4.53
N ARG A 76 4.76 9.58 -4.86
CA ARG A 76 3.64 8.98 -4.15
C ARG A 76 4.08 8.54 -2.76
N LEU A 77 5.24 7.88 -2.62
CA LEU A 77 5.57 7.01 -1.49
C LEU A 77 7.09 6.75 -1.35
N GLY A 78 7.72 7.36 -0.36
CA GLY A 78 9.14 7.16 -0.03
C GLY A 78 9.42 5.92 0.82
N ASN A 79 8.93 4.72 0.46
CA ASN A 79 9.02 3.55 1.35
C ASN A 79 9.86 2.39 0.77
N THR A 80 10.98 2.06 1.42
CA THR A 80 11.88 0.95 1.08
C THR A 80 11.39 -0.42 1.56
N ARG A 81 10.39 -0.47 2.47
CA ARG A 81 9.93 -1.70 3.13
C ARG A 81 9.29 -2.71 2.18
N LEU A 82 8.74 -2.29 1.04
CA LEU A 82 8.07 -3.20 0.10
C LEU A 82 8.98 -4.34 -0.41
N LYS A 83 10.28 -4.05 -0.59
CA LYS A 83 11.28 -5.07 -0.97
C LYS A 83 11.55 -6.01 0.19
N THR A 84 11.85 -5.46 1.36
CA THR A 84 12.14 -6.23 2.57
C THR A 84 10.98 -7.13 2.99
N GLU A 85 9.75 -6.68 2.78
CA GLU A 85 8.51 -7.39 3.13
C GLU A 85 8.08 -8.42 2.07
N GLY A 86 8.79 -8.53 0.94
CA GLY A 86 8.55 -9.57 -0.08
C GLY A 86 7.44 -9.27 -1.09
N PHE A 87 6.89 -8.05 -1.12
CA PHE A 87 5.80 -7.68 -2.03
C PHE A 87 6.27 -7.40 -3.46
N ILE A 88 7.56 -7.09 -3.64
CA ILE A 88 8.16 -6.84 -4.96
C ILE A 88 9.50 -7.58 -5.10
N ALA A 89 9.78 -8.09 -6.30
CA ALA A 89 11.06 -8.72 -6.65
C ALA A 89 11.51 -8.33 -8.07
N PRO A 90 12.79 -8.45 -8.42
CA PRO A 90 13.23 -8.28 -9.79
C PRO A 90 12.50 -9.27 -10.71
N PRO A 91 12.18 -8.88 -11.97
CA PRO A 91 11.53 -9.79 -12.90
C PRO A 91 12.39 -11.03 -13.12
N PRO A 92 11.78 -12.22 -13.32
CA PRO A 92 12.51 -13.43 -13.59
C PRO A 92 13.37 -13.25 -14.84
N LYS A 93 14.65 -13.63 -14.76
CA LYS A 93 15.55 -13.60 -15.92
C LYS A 93 14.92 -14.43 -17.04
N PRO A 94 14.87 -13.93 -18.30
CA PRO A 94 14.31 -14.69 -19.39
C PRO A 94 15.09 -16.00 -19.52
N SER A 95 14.42 -17.13 -19.28
CA SER A 95 15.00 -18.44 -19.57
C SER A 95 15.30 -18.48 -21.06
N LYS A 96 16.55 -18.74 -21.45
CA LYS A 96 16.93 -18.97 -22.86
C LYS A 96 16.21 -20.22 -23.38
N ARG A 97 14.93 -20.11 -23.77
CA ARG A 97 14.24 -21.14 -24.54
C ARG A 97 14.53 -20.88 -26.02
N LYS A 98 15.31 -21.77 -26.64
CA LYS A 98 15.43 -21.87 -28.09
C LYS A 98 14.06 -22.23 -28.65
N GLY A 99 13.35 -21.27 -29.26
CA GLY A 99 12.05 -21.53 -29.90
C GLY A 99 11.59 -20.31 -30.69
N LYS A 100 11.24 -20.54 -31.97
CA LYS A 100 10.81 -19.52 -32.95
C LYS A 100 9.71 -18.61 -32.39
N ALA A 101 9.91 -17.29 -32.56
CA ALA A 101 8.94 -16.28 -32.16
C ALA A 101 7.67 -16.36 -33.01
N VAL A 102 6.53 -16.64 -32.36
CA VAL A 102 5.21 -16.27 -32.87
C VAL A 102 4.92 -14.88 -32.29
N VAL A 103 4.72 -13.91 -33.18
CA VAL A 103 4.40 -12.53 -32.83
C VAL A 103 2.99 -12.48 -32.25
N GLY A 104 2.91 -12.42 -30.92
CA GLY A 104 1.72 -11.99 -30.19
C GLY A 104 2.08 -10.74 -29.40
N SER A 105 1.44 -9.62 -29.71
CA SER A 105 1.67 -8.33 -29.08
C SER A 105 1.28 -8.36 -27.61
N ASN A 106 2.27 -8.40 -26.72
CA ASN A 106 2.11 -7.94 -25.35
C ASN A 106 3.05 -6.75 -25.17
N THR A 107 2.47 -5.59 -24.90
CA THR A 107 3.15 -4.34 -24.54
C THR A 107 3.89 -4.55 -23.21
N SER A 108 5.04 -5.22 -23.26
CA SER A 108 5.96 -5.33 -22.13
C SER A 108 6.75 -4.02 -22.06
N ASN A 109 6.32 -3.14 -21.17
CA ASN A 109 7.06 -1.92 -20.86
C ASN A 109 8.38 -2.33 -20.17
N SER A 110 9.43 -2.44 -20.95
CA SER A 110 10.72 -3.10 -20.66
C SER A 110 11.64 -2.36 -19.68
N ASN A 111 11.11 -1.43 -18.89
CA ASN A 111 11.89 -0.55 -18.02
C ASN A 111 11.50 -0.60 -16.53
N ILE A 112 10.63 -1.52 -16.11
CA ILE A 112 10.25 -1.65 -14.70
C ILE A 112 11.18 -2.68 -14.03
N PRO A 113 12.06 -2.28 -13.09
CA PRO A 113 13.06 -3.16 -12.50
C PRO A 113 12.50 -4.16 -11.47
N PHE A 114 11.19 -4.13 -11.21
CA PHE A 114 10.52 -4.98 -10.23
C PHE A 114 9.14 -5.43 -10.75
N GLU A 115 8.68 -6.57 -10.26
CA GLU A 115 7.32 -7.09 -10.41
C GLU A 115 6.65 -7.26 -9.04
N VAL A 116 5.32 -7.19 -9.00
CA VAL A 116 4.54 -7.39 -7.77
C VAL A 116 4.28 -8.88 -7.59
N ILE A 117 4.67 -9.43 -6.44
CA ILE A 117 4.49 -10.86 -6.14
C ILE A 117 3.09 -11.07 -5.56
N LYS A 118 2.17 -11.57 -6.39
CA LYS A 118 0.78 -11.88 -6.02
C LYS A 118 0.59 -13.34 -5.61
N THR A 119 1.31 -13.79 -4.58
CA THR A 119 1.10 -15.11 -3.96
C THR A 119 -0.06 -15.06 -2.96
N GLU A 120 -0.63 -16.21 -2.64
CA GLU A 120 -1.64 -16.37 -1.58
C GLU A 120 -1.10 -15.89 -0.22
N GLU A 121 0.16 -16.19 0.07
CA GLU A 121 0.85 -15.71 1.28
C GLU A 121 0.91 -14.19 1.34
N ASN A 122 1.32 -13.53 0.25
CA ASN A 122 1.36 -12.08 0.19
C ASN A 122 -0.04 -11.45 0.22
N ALA A 123 -1.06 -12.13 -0.30
CA ALA A 123 -2.45 -11.67 -0.19
C ALA A 123 -2.92 -11.68 1.27
N ARG A 124 -2.62 -12.73 2.04
CA ARG A 124 -2.92 -12.79 3.47
C ARG A 124 -2.14 -11.74 4.26
N LYS A 125 -0.84 -11.62 4.00
CA LYS A 125 0.01 -10.61 4.62
C LYS A 125 -0.48 -9.19 4.31
N MET A 126 -0.94 -8.95 3.08
CA MET A 126 -1.58 -7.69 2.72
C MET A 126 -2.83 -7.46 3.58
N ASP A 127 -3.70 -8.45 3.70
CA ASP A 127 -4.92 -8.36 4.49
C ASP A 127 -4.65 -7.98 5.95
N ASP A 128 -3.59 -8.52 6.54
CA ASP A 128 -3.14 -8.15 7.89
C ASP A 128 -2.81 -6.65 7.97
N TYR A 129 -2.04 -6.10 7.03
CA TYR A 129 -1.78 -4.65 7.01
C TYR A 129 -3.04 -3.80 6.81
N PHE A 130 -4.08 -4.33 6.17
CA PHE A 130 -5.39 -3.68 6.04
C PHE A 130 -6.35 -4.06 7.19
N ASN A 131 -5.81 -4.17 8.40
CA ASN A 131 -6.57 -4.10 9.64
C ASN A 131 -6.50 -2.67 10.22
N PRO A 132 -7.63 -1.94 10.35
CA PRO A 132 -7.65 -0.56 10.84
C PRO A 132 -7.15 -0.40 12.28
N ASP A 133 -7.20 -1.47 13.08
CA ASP A 133 -6.78 -1.45 14.49
C ASP A 133 -5.26 -1.58 14.67
N ILE A 134 -4.53 -1.99 13.63
CA ILE A 134 -3.07 -2.07 13.70
C ILE A 134 -2.47 -0.66 13.80
N GLY A 135 -1.62 -0.48 14.81
CA GLY A 135 -0.94 0.78 15.13
C GLY A 135 -1.77 1.72 16.02
N VAL A 136 -3.04 1.39 16.25
CA VAL A 136 -3.96 2.13 17.11
C VAL A 136 -4.17 1.27 18.36
N MET A 137 -3.35 1.43 19.40
CA MET A 137 -3.56 0.65 20.62
C MET A 137 -4.93 1.02 21.23
N PRO A 138 -5.74 0.02 21.63
CA PRO A 138 -6.96 0.30 22.39
C PRO A 138 -6.57 0.92 23.73
N VAL A 139 -7.23 2.01 24.07
CA VAL A 139 -7.19 2.64 25.41
C VAL A 139 -8.01 1.82 26.38
#